data_AF-A0AAN8FTC7-F1
#
_entry.id   AF-A0AAN8FTC7-F1
#
_cell.length_a   1.000
_cell.length_b   1.000
_cell.length_c   1.000
_cell.angle_alpha   90.00
_cell.angle_beta   90.00
_cell.angle_gamma   90.00
#
_symmetry.space_group_name_H-M   'P 1'
#
loop_
_entity.id
_entity.type
_entity.pdbx_description
1 polymer ?
#
loop_
_entity_poly.entity_id
_entity_poly.type
_entity_poly.pdbx_seq_one_letter_code
_entity_poly.pdbx_strand_id
1 'polypeptide(L)'
;MADLEAVLADVSYLMAMEKSRSQPAARASKRIVLPDPSVRSIMQKYLEKTGEIKFEKIFNQKLGFLLLKDFAENIAENACPQIKFYEA
;
A
#
# COMPACT_ATOMS: atom_id res chain seq x y z
N MET A 1 43.80 -7.83 6.09
CA MET A 1 42.57 -8.16 5.33
C MET A 1 41.35 -7.42 5.85
N ALA A 2 41.21 -7.20 7.17
CA ALA A 2 40.10 -6.43 7.78
C ALA A 2 40.03 -4.95 7.36
N ASP A 3 41.17 -4.30 7.12
CA ASP A 3 41.22 -2.86 6.85
C ASP A 3 40.59 -2.47 5.50
N LEU A 4 40.76 -3.32 4.48
CA LEU A 4 40.17 -3.09 3.16
C LEU A 4 38.65 -3.29 3.18
N GLU A 5 38.16 -4.30 3.90
CA GLU A 5 36.72 -4.56 3.99
C GLU A 5 35.98 -3.47 4.77
N ALA A 6 36.59 -2.92 5.82
CA ALA A 6 36.03 -1.80 6.57
C ALA A 6 35.92 -0.54 5.69
N VAL A 7 36.97 -0.20 4.94
CA VAL A 7 36.96 0.93 4.00
C VAL A 7 35.90 0.75 2.91
N LEU A 8 35.77 -0.47 2.36
CA LEU A 8 34.77 -0.76 1.34
C LEU A 8 33.33 -0.66 1.91
N ALA A 9 33.11 -1.08 3.16
CA ALA A 9 31.83 -0.94 3.82
C ALA A 9 31.42 0.52 3.97
N ASP A 10 32.34 1.38 4.45
CA ASP A 10 32.08 2.81 4.64
C ASP A 10 31.82 3.54 3.31
N VAL A 11 32.62 3.25 2.28
CA VAL A 11 32.41 3.82 0.93
C VAL A 11 31.05 3.37 0.36
N SER A 12 30.68 2.09 0.53
CA SER A 12 29.40 1.57 0.05
C SER A 12 28.20 2.21 0.76
N TYR A 13 28.33 2.50 2.06
CA TYR A 13 27.31 3.16 2.86
C TYR A 13 27.11 4.61 2.44
N LEU A 14 28.19 5.36 2.26
CA LEU A 14 28.13 6.75 1.79
C LEU A 14 27.52 6.84 0.39
N MET A 15 27.93 5.96 -0.54
CA MET A 15 27.33 5.87 -1.87
C MET A 15 25.84 5.51 -1.81
N ALA A 16 25.44 4.62 -0.90
CA ALA A 16 24.02 4.26 -0.71
C ALA A 16 23.21 5.45 -0.17
N MET A 17 23.78 6.23 0.76
CA MET A 17 23.14 7.45 1.28
C MET A 17 22.96 8.51 0.19
N GLU A 18 23.97 8.76 -0.64
CA GLU A 18 23.86 9.71 -1.76
C GLU A 18 22.84 9.25 -2.80
N LYS A 19 22.81 7.95 -3.13
CA LYS A 19 21.86 7.38 -4.10
C LYS A 19 20.40 7.38 -3.59
N SER A 20 20.21 7.27 -2.28
CA SER A 20 18.88 7.29 -1.64
C SER A 20 18.18 8.65 -1.66
N ARG A 21 18.92 9.76 -1.84
CA ARG A 21 18.34 11.11 -1.93
C ARG A 21 17.75 11.43 -3.31
N SER A 22 18.23 10.78 -4.37
CA SER A 22 17.84 11.08 -5.76
C SER A 22 17.01 9.98 -6.43
N GLN A 23 16.92 8.80 -5.82
CA GLN A 23 16.04 7.72 -6.26
C GLN A 23 15.30 7.13 -5.06
N PRO A 24 13.97 6.91 -5.13
CA PRO A 24 13.29 6.09 -4.13
C PRO A 24 14.07 4.79 -4.01
N ALA A 25 14.56 4.49 -2.81
CA ALA A 25 15.51 3.41 -2.54
C ALA A 25 15.24 2.21 -3.44
N ALA A 26 16.23 1.84 -4.25
CA ALA A 26 16.23 0.68 -5.13
C ALA A 26 16.20 -0.62 -4.31
N ARG A 27 15.17 -0.80 -3.48
CA ARG A 27 14.70 -2.13 -3.09
C ARG A 27 14.49 -2.84 -4.40
N ALA A 28 15.16 -3.97 -4.60
CA ALA A 28 14.86 -4.88 -5.71
C ALA A 28 13.34 -4.99 -5.80
N SER A 29 12.78 -4.38 -6.85
CA SER A 29 11.36 -4.10 -7.00
C SER A 29 10.64 -5.39 -7.34
N LYS A 30 10.56 -6.32 -6.38
CA LYS A 30 9.59 -7.40 -6.46
C LYS A 30 8.25 -6.72 -6.28
N ARG A 31 7.61 -6.39 -7.40
CA ARG A 31 6.23 -5.87 -7.43
C ARG A 31 5.40 -6.75 -6.51
N ILE A 32 4.64 -6.13 -5.61
CA ILE A 32 3.72 -6.88 -4.76
C ILE A 32 2.71 -7.53 -5.69
N VAL A 33 2.67 -8.87 -5.68
CA VAL A 33 1.71 -9.64 -6.45
C VAL A 33 0.46 -9.81 -5.59
N LEU A 34 -0.68 -9.36 -6.09
CA LEU A 34 -1.96 -9.57 -5.42
C LEU A 34 -2.36 -11.05 -5.56
N PRO A 35 -2.98 -11.64 -4.53
CA PRO A 35 -3.52 -12.98 -4.61
C PRO A 35 -4.64 -13.06 -5.66
N ASP A 36 -4.92 -14.27 -6.13
CA ASP A 36 -6.02 -14.55 -7.05
C ASP A 36 -7.38 -14.13 -6.44
N PRO A 37 -8.34 -13.61 -7.23
CA PRO A 37 -9.65 -13.19 -6.74
C PRO A 37 -10.44 -14.26 -5.96
N SER A 38 -10.17 -15.55 -6.18
CA SER A 38 -10.76 -16.66 -5.42
C SER A 38 -10.58 -16.54 -3.90
N VAL A 39 -9.51 -15.84 -3.46
CA VAL A 39 -9.23 -15.55 -2.05
C VAL A 39 -10.38 -14.80 -1.36
N ARG A 40 -11.20 -14.06 -2.11
CA ARG A 40 -12.36 -13.30 -1.60
C ARG A 40 -13.27 -14.18 -0.75
N SER A 41 -13.57 -15.40 -1.21
CA SER A 41 -14.52 -16.31 -0.54
C SER A 41 -14.08 -16.69 0.88
N ILE A 42 -12.77 -16.78 1.11
CA ILE A 42 -12.16 -17.10 2.41
C ILE A 42 -12.04 -15.82 3.25
N MET A 43 -11.50 -14.76 2.64
CA MET A 43 -11.25 -13.50 3.34
C MET A 43 -12.53 -12.83 3.81
N GLN A 44 -13.61 -12.89 3.03
CA GLN A 44 -14.90 -12.36 3.43
C GLN A 44 -15.41 -13.03 4.71
N LYS A 45 -15.40 -14.37 4.78
CA LYS A 45 -15.81 -15.11 5.98
C LYS A 45 -14.93 -14.80 7.19
N TYR A 46 -13.62 -14.65 6.97
CA TYR A 46 -12.68 -14.29 8.03
C TYR A 46 -12.95 -12.88 8.58
N LEU A 47 -13.13 -11.90 7.70
CA LEU A 47 -13.42 -10.50 8.07
C LEU A 47 -14.81 -10.36 8.70
N GLU A 48 -15.80 -11.15 8.29
CA GLU A 48 -17.11 -11.22 8.93
C GLU A 48 -17.00 -11.74 10.37
N LYS A 49 -16.30 -12.86 10.57
CA LYS A 49 -16.10 -13.45 11.91
C LYS A 49 -15.34 -12.54 12.87
N THR A 50 -14.38 -11.77 12.36
CA THR A 50 -13.60 -10.80 13.16
C THR A 50 -14.32 -9.46 13.33
N GLY A 51 -15.46 -9.26 12.67
CA GLY A 51 -16.23 -8.01 12.75
C GLY A 51 -15.50 -6.83 12.09
N GLU A 52 -14.70 -7.11 11.06
CA GLU A 52 -13.94 -6.13 10.27
C GLU A 52 -14.74 -5.60 9.08
N ILE A 53 -15.79 -6.31 8.62
CA ILE A 53 -16.71 -5.81 7.57
C ILE A 53 -17.72 -4.83 8.16
N LYS A 54 -17.24 -3.65 8.52
CA LYS A 54 -18.06 -2.49 8.95
C LYS A 54 -17.62 -1.26 8.18
N PHE A 55 -18.57 -0.40 7.84
CA PHE A 55 -18.28 0.83 7.10
C PHE A 55 -17.16 1.65 7.76
N GLU A 56 -17.29 1.96 9.06
CA GLU A 56 -16.31 2.74 9.81
C GLU A 56 -14.90 2.12 9.76
N LYS A 57 -14.80 0.79 9.84
CA LYS A 57 -13.50 0.10 9.82
C LYS A 57 -12.86 0.10 8.45
N ILE A 58 -13.65 -0.10 7.39
CA ILE A 58 -13.16 -0.09 6.01
C ILE A 58 -12.83 1.33 5.56
N PHE A 59 -13.71 2.29 5.88
CA PHE A 59 -13.57 3.69 5.50
C PHE A 59 -12.36 4.35 6.17
N ASN A 60 -12.06 4.01 7.41
CA ASN A 60 -10.88 4.56 8.11
C ASN A 60 -9.55 3.92 7.68
N GLN A 61 -9.57 2.87 6.85
CA GLN A 61 -8.37 2.30 6.25
C GLN A 61 -8.03 3.02 4.95
N LYS A 62 -6.76 3.40 4.75
CA LYS A 62 -6.30 4.09 3.54
C LYS A 62 -6.69 3.36 2.24
N LEU A 63 -6.47 2.04 2.16
CA LEU A 63 -6.85 1.25 0.99
C LEU A 63 -8.36 1.07 0.87
N GLY A 64 -9.08 0.91 1.99
CA GLY A 64 -10.53 0.77 1.98
C GLY A 64 -11.23 2.03 1.48
N PHE A 65 -10.80 3.21 1.92
CA PHE A 65 -11.27 4.49 1.41
C PHE A 65 -11.02 4.65 -0.09
N LEU A 66 -9.79 4.41 -0.56
CA LEU A 66 -9.43 4.57 -1.97
C LEU A 66 -10.26 3.66 -2.88
N LEU A 67 -10.51 2.42 -2.48
CA LEU A 67 -11.36 1.49 -3.23
C LEU A 67 -12.84 1.88 -3.20
N LEU A 68 -13.33 2.42 -2.07
CA LEU A 68 -14.70 2.93 -1.97
C LEU A 68 -14.91 4.14 -2.87
N LYS A 69 -13.93 5.06 -2.90
CA LYS A 69 -13.93 6.22 -3.80
C LYS A 69 -13.93 5.78 -5.25
N ASP A 70 -13.03 4.88 -5.63
CA ASP A 70 -12.95 4.33 -6.98
C ASP A 70 -14.28 3.69 -7.41
N PHE A 71 -14.91 2.92 -6.51
CA PHE A 71 -16.24 2.37 -6.74
C PHE A 71 -17.29 3.47 -6.97
N ALA A 72 -17.32 4.50 -6.13
CA ALA A 72 -18.30 5.58 -6.22
C ALA A 72 -18.12 6.48 -7.45
N GLU A 73 -16.90 6.61 -7.97
CA GLU A 73 -16.59 7.44 -9.14
C GLU A 73 -16.74 6.69 -10.46
N ASN A 74 -16.39 5.40 -10.48
CA ASN A 74 -16.24 4.64 -11.73
C ASN A 74 -17.28 3.52 -11.90
N ILE A 75 -17.96 3.09 -10.83
CA ILE A 75 -18.86 1.91 -10.87
C ILE A 75 -20.29 2.29 -10.45
N ALA A 76 -20.46 3.17 -9.47
CA ALA A 76 -21.78 3.55 -8.99
C ALA A 76 -22.59 4.28 -10.07
N GLU A 77 -23.81 3.80 -10.31
CA GLU A 77 -24.73 4.41 -11.30
C GLU A 77 -25.20 5.81 -10.87
N ASN A 78 -25.25 6.05 -9.55
CA ASN A 78 -25.66 7.32 -8.96
C ASN A 78 -24.44 8.12 -8.51
N ALA A 79 -24.47 9.42 -8.79
CA ALA A 79 -23.44 10.34 -8.30
C ALA A 79 -23.38 10.31 -6.76
N CYS A 80 -22.17 10.18 -6.22
CA CYS A 80 -21.90 10.23 -4.78
C CYS A 80 -21.15 11.53 -4.41
N PRO A 81 -21.84 12.68 -4.34
CA PRO A 81 -21.22 13.96 -4.00
C PRO A 81 -20.65 13.99 -2.58
N GLN A 82 -21.11 13.09 -1.70
CA GLN A 82 -20.66 13.01 -0.31
C GLN A 82 -19.16 12.70 -0.20
N ILE A 83 -18.62 11.87 -1.10
CA ILE A 83 -17.17 11.57 -1.11
C ILE A 83 -16.37 12.81 -1.51
N LYS A 84 -16.84 13.56 -2.51
CA LYS A 84 -16.20 14.81 -2.92
C LYS A 84 -16.23 15.87 -1.81
N PHE A 85 -17.33 15.93 -1.07
CA PHE A 85 -17.46 16.83 0.07
C PHE A 85 -16.54 16.43 1.23
N TYR A 86 -16.36 15.14 1.49
CA TYR A 86 -15.49 14.64 2.55
C TYR A 86 -14.00 14.93 2.30
N GLU A 87 -13.57 14.98 1.04
CA GLU A 87 -12.18 15.30 0.66
C GLU A 87 -11.87 16.80 0.58
N ALA A 88 -12.89 17.67 0.58
CA ALA A 88 -12.75 19.12 0.47
C ALA A 88 -12.32 19.76 1.80
#